data_AF-A0A265Q925-F1
#
_entry.id   AF-A0A265Q925-F1
#
_cell.length_a   1.000
_cell.length_b   1.000
_cell.length_c   1.000
_cell.angle_alpha   90.00
_cell.angle_beta   90.00
_cell.angle_gamma   90.00
#
_symmetry.space_group_name_H-M   'P 1'
#
loop_
_entity.id
_entity.type
_entity.pdbx_description
1 polymer ?
#
loop_
_entity_poly.entity_id
_entity_poly.type
_entity_poly.pdbx_seq_one_letter_code
_entity_poly.pdbx_strand_id
1 'polypeptide(L)'
;MNRKGIISIVKEICEQLADELGYELVDVEFLKEGSNYFLRVYLDKPGGINLDDCQKVSQLLSDKLDEKDPITTPYYLEVSSPGLDRPLKNDKDLKRNLGKEIEIKLYEH
;
A
#
# COMPACT_ATOMS: atom_id res chain seq x y z
N MET A 1 6.10 -18.84 12.51
CA MET A 1 6.00 -18.63 11.05
C MET A 1 7.08 -17.63 10.61
N ASN A 2 7.65 -17.82 9.42
CA ASN A 2 8.66 -16.90 8.86
C ASN A 2 7.99 -15.64 8.28
N ARG A 3 8.62 -14.48 8.44
CA ARG A 3 8.12 -13.18 7.91
C ARG A 3 7.77 -13.22 6.42
N LYS A 4 8.56 -13.94 5.62
CA LYS A 4 8.31 -14.16 4.18
C LYS A 4 6.98 -14.86 3.90
N GLY A 5 6.56 -15.79 4.76
CA GLY A 5 5.29 -16.50 4.61
C GLY A 5 4.09 -15.59 4.83
N ILE A 6 4.19 -14.72 5.85
CA ILE A 6 3.16 -13.71 6.14
C ILE A 6 2.98 -12.78 4.94
N ILE A 7 4.09 -12.21 4.44
CA ILE A 7 4.06 -11.30 3.28
C ILE A 7 3.43 -11.98 2.06
N SER A 8 3.76 -13.24 1.79
CA SER A 8 3.18 -13.98 0.66
C SER A 8 1.67 -14.16 0.77
N ILE A 9 1.16 -14.48 1.97
CA ILE A 9 -0.27 -14.65 2.22
C ILE A 9 -1.00 -13.31 2.10
N VAL A 10 -0.47 -12.26 2.75
CA VAL A 10 -1.05 -10.91 2.67
C VAL A 10 -1.06 -10.42 1.23
N LYS A 11 0.03 -10.65 0.47
CA LYS A 11 0.14 -10.27 -0.93
C LYS A 11 -0.95 -10.93 -1.78
N GLU A 12 -1.16 -12.24 -1.62
CA GLU A 12 -2.18 -12.97 -2.38
C GLU A 12 -3.61 -12.47 -2.07
N ILE A 13 -3.89 -12.18 -0.79
CA ILE A 13 -5.15 -11.59 -0.35
C ILE A 13 -5.34 -10.17 -0.93
N CYS A 14 -4.30 -9.34 -0.85
CA CYS A 14 -4.26 -8.00 -1.40
C CYS A 14 -4.48 -8.02 -2.92
N GLU A 15 -3.82 -8.93 -3.65
CA GLU A 15 -3.95 -9.06 -5.10
C GLU A 15 -5.37 -9.40 -5.51
N GLN A 16 -6.03 -10.32 -4.81
CA GLN A 16 -7.44 -10.64 -5.05
C GLN A 16 -8.36 -9.44 -4.78
N LEU A 17 -8.20 -8.78 -3.63
CA LEU A 17 -9.00 -7.60 -3.28
C LEU A 17 -8.76 -6.44 -4.25
N ALA A 18 -7.52 -6.24 -4.67
CA ALA A 18 -7.16 -5.22 -5.63
C ALA A 18 -7.81 -5.50 -6.99
N ASP A 19 -7.76 -6.73 -7.49
CA ASP A 19 -8.41 -7.12 -8.74
C ASP A 19 -9.94 -6.94 -8.69
N GLU A 20 -10.58 -7.35 -7.59
CA GLU A 20 -12.04 -7.18 -7.39
C GLU A 20 -12.47 -5.70 -7.36
N LEU A 21 -11.63 -4.82 -6.84
CA LEU A 21 -11.90 -3.39 -6.70
C LEU A 21 -11.35 -2.55 -7.88
N GLY A 22 -10.62 -3.16 -8.80
CA GLY A 22 -9.94 -2.46 -9.90
C GLY A 22 -8.75 -1.61 -9.45
N TYR A 23 -8.09 -2.00 -8.36
CA TYR A 23 -6.84 -1.44 -7.86
C TYR A 23 -5.66 -2.34 -8.26
N GLU A 24 -4.45 -1.83 -8.07
CA GLU A 24 -3.20 -2.52 -8.35
C GLU A 24 -2.38 -2.58 -7.06
N LEU A 25 -1.98 -3.78 -6.65
CA LEU A 25 -1.07 -3.95 -5.53
C LEU A 25 0.35 -3.57 -5.97
N VAL A 26 0.91 -2.57 -5.30
CA VAL A 26 2.24 -2.04 -5.62
C VAL A 26 3.29 -2.78 -4.80
N ASP A 27 3.13 -2.79 -3.47
CA ASP A 27 4.07 -3.44 -2.56
C ASP A 27 3.41 -3.78 -1.22
N VAL A 28 3.99 -4.75 -0.50
CA VAL A 28 3.55 -5.19 0.84
C VAL A 28 4.78 -5.41 1.70
N GLU A 29 4.90 -4.63 2.77
CA GLU A 29 6.00 -4.70 3.70
C GLU A 29 5.52 -5.14 5.08
N PHE A 30 6.23 -6.12 5.67
CA PHE A 30 6.04 -6.50 7.06
C PHE A 30 7.29 -6.21 7.87
N LEU A 31 7.28 -5.06 8.53
CA LEU A 31 8.40 -4.47 9.25
C LEU A 31 8.19 -4.65 10.76
N LYS A 32 9.30 -4.67 11.50
CA LYS A 32 9.25 -4.62 12.97
C LYS A 32 9.94 -3.34 13.40
N GLU A 33 9.17 -2.38 13.92
CA GLU A 33 9.69 -1.13 14.47
C GLU A 33 9.59 -1.16 16.00
N GLY A 34 10.76 -1.29 16.65
CA GLY A 34 10.87 -1.43 18.09
C GLY A 34 10.16 -2.70 18.60
N SER A 35 9.13 -2.49 19.43
CA SER A 35 8.32 -3.57 20.00
C SER A 35 7.11 -3.95 19.14
N ASN A 36 6.79 -3.16 18.11
CA ASN A 36 5.57 -3.32 17.33
C ASN A 36 5.86 -3.82 15.91
N TYR A 37 4.90 -4.52 15.32
CA TYR A 37 4.92 -4.91 13.93
C TYR A 37 4.10 -3.94 13.09
N PHE A 38 4.55 -3.65 11.88
CA PHE A 38 3.89 -2.77 10.93
C PHE A 38 3.72 -3.54 9.62
N LEU A 39 2.47 -3.66 9.18
CA LEU A 39 2.10 -4.20 7.89
C LEU A 39 1.71 -3.03 6.99
N ARG A 40 2.60 -2.63 6.09
CA ARG A 40 2.37 -1.55 5.13
C ARG A 40 1.95 -2.16 3.81
N VAL A 41 0.84 -1.66 3.28
CA VAL A 41 0.30 -2.08 1.98
C VAL A 41 0.20 -0.85 1.10
N TYR A 42 0.85 -0.93 -0.06
CA TYR A 42 0.84 0.11 -1.06
C TYR A 42 -0.06 -0.30 -2.23
N LEU A 43 -1.08 0.51 -2.49
CA LEU A 43 -2.03 0.28 -3.58
C LEU A 43 -2.07 1.48 -4.51
N ASP A 44 -2.22 1.22 -5.80
CA ASP A 44 -2.48 2.25 -6.80
C ASP A 44 -3.79 1.97 -7.51
N LYS A 45 -4.37 3.00 -8.13
CA LYS A 45 -5.48 2.80 -9.06
C LYS A 45 -5.40 3.79 -10.20
N PRO A 46 -5.97 3.45 -11.38
CA PRO A 46 -6.16 4.39 -12.48
C PRO A 46 -7.23 5.44 -12.12
N GLY A 47 -6.91 6.31 -11.16
CA GLY A 47 -7.74 7.40 -10.64
C GLY A 47 -7.02 8.22 -9.57
N GLY A 48 -5.97 7.65 -8.96
CA GLY A 48 -5.48 8.07 -7.65
C GLY A 48 -6.38 7.48 -6.56
N ILE A 49 -5.79 6.90 -5.53
CA ILE A 49 -6.49 6.37 -4.35
C ILE A 49 -7.00 7.55 -3.52
N ASN A 50 -8.29 7.56 -3.15
CA ASN A 50 -8.83 8.53 -2.19
C ASN A 50 -8.83 7.96 -0.76
N LEU A 51 -9.08 8.83 0.21
CA LEU A 51 -9.19 8.43 1.62
C LEU A 51 -10.24 7.33 1.85
N ASP A 52 -11.37 7.40 1.15
CA ASP A 52 -12.43 6.38 1.20
C ASP A 52 -11.95 5.01 0.69
N ASP A 53 -11.15 5.00 -0.38
CA ASP A 53 -10.55 3.78 -0.93
C ASP A 53 -9.55 3.18 0.07
N CYS A 54 -8.69 4.00 0.67
CA CYS A 54 -7.78 3.56 1.74
C CYS A 54 -8.52 2.93 2.92
N GLN A 55 -9.61 3.56 3.37
CA GLN A 55 -10.43 3.02 4.45
C GLN A 55 -11.07 1.68 4.07
N LYS A 56 -11.66 1.60 2.87
CA LYS A 56 -12.29 0.36 2.39
C LYS A 56 -11.29 -0.78 2.32
N VAL A 57 -10.13 -0.55 1.69
CA VAL A 57 -9.13 -1.62 1.57
C VAL A 57 -8.57 -1.99 2.93
N SER A 58 -8.31 -1.02 3.82
CA SER A 58 -7.88 -1.32 5.19
C SER A 58 -8.89 -2.22 5.91
N GLN A 59 -10.18 -1.92 5.82
CA GLN A 59 -11.25 -2.70 6.46
C GLN A 59 -11.35 -4.12 5.86
N LEU A 60 -11.37 -4.23 4.53
CA LEU A 60 -11.48 -5.51 3.81
C LEU A 60 -10.24 -6.39 4.03
N LEU A 61 -9.06 -5.78 4.06
CA LEU A 61 -7.83 -6.48 4.33
C LEU A 61 -7.81 -6.99 5.76
N SER A 62 -8.21 -6.15 6.73
CA SER A 62 -8.33 -6.56 8.13
C SER A 62 -9.29 -7.74 8.30
N ASP A 63 -10.42 -7.75 7.61
CA ASP A 63 -11.42 -8.82 7.65
C ASP A 63 -10.85 -10.14 7.08
N LYS A 64 -10.23 -10.10 5.89
CA LYS A 64 -9.57 -11.28 5.30
C LYS A 64 -8.40 -11.79 6.15
N LEU A 65 -7.67 -10.89 6.81
CA LEU A 65 -6.56 -11.25 7.70
C LEU A 65 -7.06 -11.87 9.00
N ASP A 66 -8.21 -11.45 9.53
CA ASP A 66 -8.86 -12.07 10.69
C ASP A 66 -9.36 -13.48 10.34
N GLU A 67 -9.96 -13.67 9.17
CA GLU A 67 -10.44 -14.99 8.70
C GLU A 67 -9.29 -16.00 8.53
N LYS A 68 -8.16 -15.56 7.97
CA LYS A 68 -6.99 -16.41 7.70
C LYS A 68 -6.05 -16.54 8.90
N ASP A 69 -6.17 -15.64 9.89
CA ASP A 69 -5.26 -15.41 11.02
C ASP A 69 -3.76 -15.74 10.75
N PRO A 70 -3.13 -15.15 9.72
CA PRO A 70 -1.74 -15.49 9.38
C PRO A 70 -0.72 -14.84 10.34
N ILE A 71 -1.15 -13.85 11.14
CA ILE A 71 -0.29 -13.04 12.01
C ILE A 71 -0.80 -13.12 13.46
N THR A 72 -0.20 -14.01 14.23
CA THR A 72 -0.54 -14.22 15.66
C THR A 72 0.04 -13.15 16.60
N THR A 73 0.79 -12.17 16.07
CA THR A 73 1.41 -11.08 16.84
C THR A 73 0.71 -9.75 16.58
N PRO A 74 0.54 -8.87 17.58
CA PRO A 74 -0.07 -7.56 17.36
C PRO A 74 0.74 -6.75 16.34
N TYR A 75 0.03 -6.19 15.36
CA TYR A 75 0.60 -5.39 14.28
C TYR A 75 -0.30 -4.19 13.97
N TYR A 76 0.30 -3.16 13.38
CA TYR A 76 -0.39 -1.99 12.84
C TYR A 76 -0.53 -2.17 11.33
N LEU A 77 -1.77 -2.12 10.83
CA LEU A 77 -2.06 -2.12 9.40
C LEU A 77 -2.07 -0.68 8.88
N GLU A 78 -1.19 -0.38 7.92
CA GLU A 78 -1.15 0.88 7.21
C GLU A 78 -1.44 0.65 5.72
N VAL A 79 -2.49 1.29 5.22
CA VAL A 79 -2.83 1.25 3.79
C VAL A 79 -2.62 2.64 3.22
N SER A 80 -1.63 2.75 2.35
CA SER A 80 -1.26 4.01 1.71
C SER A 80 -1.20 3.83 0.20
N SER A 81 -1.36 4.92 -0.53
CA SER A 81 -0.93 4.93 -1.93
C SER A 81 0.56 5.26 -2.01
N PRO A 82 1.30 4.77 -3.01
CA PRO A 82 2.72 5.11 -3.22
C PRO A 82 2.93 6.59 -3.63
N GLY A 83 1.93 7.46 -3.45
CA GLY A 83 1.88 8.79 -4.03
C GLY A 83 3.03 9.72 -3.60
N LEU A 84 3.64 10.35 -4.62
CA LEU A 84 4.75 11.33 -4.63
C LEU A 84 6.20 10.83 -4.67
N ASP A 85 6.50 9.55 -4.37
CA ASP A 85 7.87 9.00 -4.58
C ASP A 85 8.03 8.33 -5.96
N ARG A 86 7.18 8.68 -6.92
CA ARG A 86 7.39 8.30 -8.32
C ARG A 86 8.38 9.32 -8.92
N PRO A 87 9.60 8.93 -9.33
CA PRO A 87 10.42 9.82 -10.16
C PRO A 87 9.63 10.15 -11.43
N LEU A 88 9.22 11.41 -11.55
CA LEU A 88 8.46 11.99 -12.67
C LEU A 88 9.23 11.78 -13.98
N LYS A 89 8.97 10.68 -14.69
CA LYS A 89 9.70 10.34 -15.94
C LYS A 89 8.83 10.27 -17.21
N ASN A 90 7.52 10.52 -17.14
CA ASN A 90 6.65 10.42 -18.31
C ASN A 90 5.69 11.61 -18.45
N ASP A 91 5.60 12.17 -19.65
CA ASP A 91 4.75 13.30 -20.05
C ASP A 91 3.25 13.09 -19.78
N LYS A 92 2.80 11.84 -19.60
CA LYS A 92 1.42 11.50 -19.24
C LYS A 92 1.06 11.80 -17.78
N ASP A 93 2.03 11.85 -16.87
CA ASP A 93 1.83 12.18 -15.45
C ASP A 93 1.63 13.70 -15.23
N LEU A 94 2.17 14.52 -16.14
CA LEU A 94 2.12 15.99 -16.09
C LEU A 94 0.69 16.54 -16.31
N LYS A 95 -0.14 15.84 -17.09
CA LYS A 95 -1.56 16.21 -17.28
C LYS A 95 -2.45 15.85 -16.08
N ARG A 96 -2.00 14.96 -15.20
CA ARG A 96 -2.77 14.50 -14.03
C ARG A 96 -2.53 15.32 -12.77
N ASN A 97 -1.41 16.04 -12.71
CA ASN A 97 -0.97 16.85 -11.59
C ASN A 97 -1.03 18.37 -11.87
N LEU A 98 -2.01 18.82 -12.65
CA LEU A 98 -2.32 20.25 -12.76
C LEU A 98 -3.05 20.70 -11.48
N GLY A 99 -2.28 21.22 -10.51
CA GLY A 99 -2.82 21.95 -9.35
C GLY A 99 -2.44 21.44 -7.95
N LYS A 100 -1.45 20.56 -7.81
CA LYS A 100 -0.92 20.20 -6.47
C LYS A 100 0.57 20.45 -6.38
N GLU A 101 0.98 21.03 -5.25
CA GLU A 101 2.37 21.33 -4.91
C GLU A 101 3.18 20.04 -4.83
N ILE A 102 4.33 20.02 -5.52
CA ILE A 102 5.25 18.90 -5.59
C ILE A 102 6.56 19.33 -4.92
N GLU A 103 6.97 18.61 -3.88
CA GLU A 103 8.23 18.85 -3.17
C GLU A 103 9.37 18.12 -3.88
N ILE A 104 10.33 18.87 -4.42
CA ILE A 104 11.49 18.34 -5.16
C ILE A 104 12.71 18.38 -4.23
N LYS A 105 13.28 17.22 -3.89
CA LYS A 105 14.61 17.13 -3.27
C LYS A 105 15.67 16.97 -4.36
N LEU A 106 16.45 18.03 -4.58
CA LEU A 106 17.66 18.01 -5.40
C LEU A 106 18.82 17.48 -4.55
N TYR A 107 19.50 16.43 -5.03
CA TYR A 107 20.82 16.07 -4.52
C TYR A 107 21.87 16.75 -5.42
N GLU A 108 22.62 17.69 -4.87
CA GLU A 108 23.81 18.28 -5.50
C GLU A 108 25.03 17.39 -5.26
N HIS A 109 25.85 17.19 -6.29
CA HIS A 109 27.26 16.83 -6.16
C HIS A 109 28.11 17.88 -6.87
#